data_AF-A0A4R6R766-F1
#
_entry.id   AF-A0A4R6R766-F1
#
_cell.length_a   1.000
_cell.length_b   1.000
_cell.length_c   1.000
_cell.angle_alpha   90.00
_cell.angle_beta   90.00
_cell.angle_gamma   90.00
#
_symmetry.space_group_name_H-M   'P 1'
#
loop_
_entity.id
_entity.type
_entity.pdbx_description
1 polymer ?
#
loop_
_entity_poly.entity_id
_entity_poly.type
_entity_poly.pdbx_seq_one_letter_code
_entity_poly.pdbx_strand_id
1 'polypeptide(L)'
;MKIKLNNINIDKKDPFKEDILERKESVEILTQLISETQDSLVLAIDSLWGTGKTTFVKMWQMHLENKGFSTLYFNAWENDFNDDALIALIGEIEMAIDSFETENSKLDKIQYNFEKIKRAASVLIKNSIPIALKYASAGVLDYDDLTEKAIGEITEKSQKTKLINTRNQNIF
;
A
#
# COMPACT_ATOMS: atom_id res chain seq x y z
N MET A 1 12.25 -6.90 -29.86
CA MET A 1 12.96 -7.60 -28.76
C MET A 1 12.18 -7.35 -27.48
N LYS A 2 11.55 -8.36 -26.87
CA LYS A 2 10.92 -8.23 -25.55
C LYS A 2 12.04 -8.26 -24.51
N ILE A 3 12.43 -7.08 -24.02
CA ILE A 3 13.55 -6.92 -23.07
C ILE A 3 13.11 -7.26 -21.63
N LYS A 4 11.80 -7.34 -21.37
CA LYS A 4 11.24 -7.67 -20.05
C LYS A 4 10.88 -9.16 -19.99
N LEU A 5 11.44 -9.87 -19.00
CA LEU A 5 10.99 -11.20 -18.61
C LEU A 5 9.52 -11.12 -18.20
N ASN A 6 8.71 -12.09 -18.63
CA ASN A 6 7.32 -12.19 -18.17
C ASN A 6 7.32 -12.42 -16.67
N ASN A 7 6.40 -11.75 -15.96
CA ASN A 7 6.20 -12.03 -14.54
C ASN A 7 5.73 -13.48 -14.39
N ILE A 8 6.27 -14.17 -13.38
CA ILE A 8 5.80 -15.50 -13.00
C ILE A 8 4.35 -15.38 -12.55
N ASN A 9 3.48 -16.24 -13.08
CA ASN A 9 2.10 -16.31 -12.66
C ASN A 9 2.04 -17.08 -11.33
N ILE A 10 1.54 -16.44 -10.28
CA ILE A 10 1.41 -17.04 -8.95
C ILE A 10 0.00 -17.60 -8.86
N ASP A 11 -0.09 -18.93 -8.85
CA ASP A 11 -1.36 -19.63 -8.77
C ASP A 11 -1.98 -19.44 -7.38
N LYS A 12 -3.29 -19.14 -7.34
CA LYS A 12 -3.99 -18.88 -6.08
C LYS A 12 -4.07 -20.12 -5.18
N LYS A 13 -4.15 -21.33 -5.74
CA LYS A 13 -4.24 -22.58 -4.99
C LYS A 13 -2.86 -23.09 -4.59
N ASP A 14 -1.88 -22.93 -5.47
CA ASP A 14 -0.50 -23.36 -5.22
C ASP A 14 0.51 -22.25 -5.59
N PRO A 15 0.81 -21.33 -4.66
CA PRO A 15 1.71 -20.22 -4.95
C PRO A 15 3.14 -20.65 -5.26
N PHE A 16 3.53 -21.90 -4.96
CA PHE A 16 4.88 -22.43 -5.17
C PHE A 16 5.01 -23.29 -6.42
N LYS A 17 3.96 -23.41 -7.23
CA LYS A 17 3.95 -24.25 -8.44
C LYS A 17 5.14 -23.99 -9.38
N GLU A 18 5.56 -22.73 -9.48
CA GLU A 18 6.66 -22.28 -10.34
C GLU A 18 7.92 -21.87 -9.52
N ASP A 19 8.05 -22.36 -8.27
CA ASP A 19 9.16 -22.03 -7.37
C ASP A 19 10.43 -22.85 -7.66
N ILE A 20 11.14 -22.47 -8.73
CA ILE A 20 12.40 -23.11 -9.15
C ILE A 20 13.51 -22.96 -8.10
N LEU A 21 13.38 -22.01 -7.18
CA LEU A 21 14.41 -21.67 -6.19
C LEU A 21 14.12 -22.27 -4.80
N GLU A 22 13.12 -23.16 -4.71
CA GLU A 22 12.79 -23.97 -3.53
C GLU A 22 12.64 -23.14 -2.24
N ARG A 23 11.97 -21.99 -2.34
CA ARG A 23 11.83 -21.00 -1.27
C ARG A 23 10.65 -21.23 -0.35
N LYS A 24 9.84 -22.26 -0.62
CA LYS A 24 8.72 -22.65 0.23
C LYS A 24 9.11 -22.79 1.71
N GLU A 25 10.25 -23.42 2.01
CA GLU A 25 10.73 -23.59 3.39
C GLU A 25 10.96 -22.22 4.07
N SER A 26 11.63 -21.30 3.39
CA SER A 26 11.83 -19.92 3.88
C SER A 26 10.50 -19.20 4.12
N VAL A 27 9.52 -19.37 3.21
CA VAL A 27 8.18 -18.81 3.39
C VAL A 27 7.48 -19.39 4.60
N GLU A 28 7.56 -20.70 4.83
CA GLU A 28 6.93 -21.35 5.97
C GLU A 28 7.53 -20.89 7.30
N ILE A 29 8.86 -20.79 7.40
CA ILE A 29 9.57 -20.27 8.58
C ILE A 29 9.16 -18.82 8.89
N LEU A 30 9.19 -17.94 7.88
CA LEU A 30 8.81 -16.55 8.07
C LEU A 30 7.31 -16.40 8.40
N THR A 31 6.47 -17.25 7.83
CA THR A 31 5.03 -17.28 8.16
C THR A 31 4.81 -17.69 9.60
N GLN A 32 5.55 -18.67 10.11
CA GLN A 32 5.48 -19.07 11.50
C GLN A 32 5.87 -17.91 12.42
N LEU A 33 7.00 -17.25 12.13
CA LEU A 33 7.48 -16.09 12.88
C LEU A 33 6.40 -14.99 13.01
N ILE A 34 5.78 -14.60 11.90
CA ILE A 34 4.75 -13.55 11.95
C ILE A 34 3.47 -14.02 12.64
N SER A 35 3.13 -15.31 12.59
CA SER A 35 1.91 -15.86 13.19
C SER A 35 2.01 -15.99 14.72
N GLU A 36 3.22 -16.16 15.25
CA GLU A 36 3.48 -16.31 16.68
C GLU A 36 3.79 -14.97 17.37
N THR A 37 4.11 -13.93 16.58
CA THR A 37 4.42 -12.60 17.13
C THR A 37 3.13 -11.88 17.55
N GLN A 38 3.03 -11.50 18.83
CA GLN A 38 1.87 -10.78 19.37
C GLN A 38 1.93 -9.26 19.15
N ASP A 39 3.15 -8.72 19.00
CA ASP A 39 3.40 -7.29 18.80
C ASP A 39 3.59 -6.93 17.31
N SER A 40 3.63 -5.63 17.01
CA SER A 40 3.94 -5.15 15.65
C SER A 40 5.39 -5.47 15.26
N LEU A 41 5.57 -6.10 14.10
CA LEU A 41 6.88 -6.49 13.58
C LEU A 41 7.18 -5.80 12.25
N VAL A 42 8.43 -5.34 12.09
CA VAL A 42 8.98 -4.86 10.81
C VAL A 42 10.09 -5.81 10.38
N LEU A 43 9.95 -6.38 9.18
CA LEU A 43 10.94 -7.28 8.59
C LEU A 43 11.55 -6.64 7.33
N ALA A 44 12.88 -6.70 7.23
CA ALA A 44 13.61 -6.35 6.02
C ALA A 44 14.15 -7.61 5.35
N ILE A 45 13.90 -7.77 4.04
CA ILE A 45 14.42 -8.88 3.24
C ILE A 45 15.46 -8.31 2.27
N ASP A 46 16.72 -8.69 2.47
CA ASP A 46 17.84 -8.25 1.62
C ASP A 46 18.35 -9.37 0.71
N SER A 47 18.76 -9.01 -0.51
CA SER A 47 19.55 -9.86 -1.42
C SER A 47 19.99 -9.07 -2.67
N LEU A 48 20.80 -9.69 -3.54
CA LEU A 48 21.28 -9.09 -4.79
C LEU A 48 20.18 -8.88 -5.85
N TRP A 49 20.38 -7.93 -6.76
CA TRP A 49 19.46 -7.71 -7.89
C TRP A 49 19.35 -8.96 -8.77
N GLY A 50 18.14 -9.25 -9.24
CA GLY A 50 17.87 -10.42 -10.11
C GLY A 50 17.69 -11.75 -9.39
N THR A 51 17.79 -11.81 -8.06
CA THR A 51 17.56 -13.06 -7.30
C THR A 51 16.09 -13.45 -7.17
N GLY A 52 15.14 -12.62 -7.63
CA GLY A 52 13.70 -12.93 -7.54
C GLY A 52 13.06 -12.59 -6.20
N LYS A 53 13.55 -11.57 -5.48
CA LYS A 53 12.89 -11.00 -4.28
C LYS A 53 11.41 -10.68 -4.51
N THR A 54 11.11 -10.03 -5.63
CA THR A 54 9.73 -9.65 -5.96
C THR A 54 8.84 -10.89 -6.11
N THR A 55 9.34 -11.94 -6.77
CA THR A 55 8.63 -13.22 -6.87
C THR A 55 8.44 -13.83 -5.49
N PHE A 56 9.48 -13.86 -4.65
CA PHE A 56 9.41 -14.38 -3.29
C PHE A 56 8.32 -13.68 -2.46
N VAL A 57 8.32 -12.35 -2.42
CA VAL A 57 7.35 -11.57 -1.63
C VAL A 57 5.92 -11.81 -2.13
N LYS A 58 5.71 -11.91 -3.45
CA LYS A 58 4.37 -12.18 -3.99
C LYS A 58 3.89 -13.62 -3.73
N MET A 59 4.78 -14.62 -3.82
CA MET A 59 4.44 -16.01 -3.44
C MET A 59 4.10 -16.09 -1.96
N TRP A 60 4.88 -15.39 -1.12
CA TRP A 60 4.63 -15.31 0.31
C TRP A 60 3.29 -14.62 0.62
N GLN A 61 3.00 -13.49 -0.04
CA GLN A 61 1.72 -12.80 0.07
C GLN A 61 0.53 -13.75 -0.20
N MET A 62 0.55 -14.45 -1.33
CA MET A 62 -0.50 -15.41 -1.67
C MET A 62 -0.59 -16.56 -0.65
N HIS A 63 0.55 -17.04 -0.15
CA HIS A 63 0.57 -18.05 0.92
C HIS A 63 -0.09 -17.56 2.22
N LEU A 64 0.11 -16.29 2.58
CA LEU A 64 -0.52 -15.66 3.74
C LEU A 64 -2.02 -15.46 3.54
N GLU A 65 -2.44 -15.00 2.36
CA GLU A 65 -3.86 -14.87 2.01
C GLU A 65 -4.58 -16.23 2.10
N ASN A 66 -3.96 -17.31 1.60
CA ASN A 66 -4.49 -18.67 1.72
C ASN A 66 -4.59 -19.17 3.17
N LYS A 67 -3.83 -18.58 4.10
CA LYS A 67 -3.91 -18.85 5.55
C LYS A 67 -4.86 -17.91 6.29
N GLY A 68 -5.56 -17.02 5.58
CA GLY A 68 -6.54 -16.09 6.14
C GLY A 68 -5.96 -14.79 6.67
N PHE A 69 -4.71 -14.45 6.34
CA PHE A 69 -4.13 -13.15 6.69
C PHE A 69 -4.62 -12.07 5.71
N SER A 70 -5.01 -10.92 6.25
CA SER A 70 -5.20 -9.69 5.47
C SER A 70 -3.84 -9.12 5.09
N THR A 71 -3.52 -9.11 3.80
CA THR A 71 -2.24 -8.59 3.30
C THR A 71 -2.42 -7.38 2.39
N LEU A 72 -1.39 -6.54 2.32
CA LEU A 72 -1.30 -5.41 1.40
C LEU A 72 0.08 -5.43 0.74
N TYR A 73 0.11 -5.31 -0.59
CA TYR A 73 1.34 -5.22 -1.36
C TYR A 73 1.48 -3.85 -2.00
N PHE A 74 2.61 -3.19 -1.77
CA PHE A 74 2.92 -1.88 -2.33
C PHE A 74 4.25 -1.93 -3.08
N ASN A 75 4.24 -1.57 -4.37
CA ASN A 75 5.45 -1.41 -5.17
C ASN A 75 5.82 0.07 -5.29
N ALA A 76 6.91 0.47 -4.62
CA ALA A 76 7.38 1.86 -4.67
C ALA A 76 7.78 2.30 -6.08
N TRP A 77 8.39 1.43 -6.89
CA TRP A 77 8.87 1.78 -8.24
C TRP A 77 7.74 2.04 -9.24
N GLU A 78 6.61 1.35 -9.10
CA GLU A 78 5.44 1.57 -9.95
C GLU A 78 4.70 2.86 -9.58
N ASN A 79 4.83 3.29 -8.32
CA ASN A 79 4.16 4.46 -7.76
C ASN A 79 5.07 5.70 -7.61
N ASP A 80 6.32 5.62 -8.09
CA ASP A 80 7.34 6.68 -8.01
C ASP A 80 7.07 7.86 -8.97
N PHE A 81 6.06 7.74 -9.84
CA PHE A 81 5.65 8.80 -10.77
C PHE A 81 4.77 9.88 -10.13
N ASN A 82 4.30 9.68 -8.90
CA ASN A 82 3.52 10.67 -8.18
C ASN A 82 4.47 11.54 -7.34
N ASP A 83 4.32 12.86 -7.43
CA ASP A 83 5.09 13.85 -6.65
C ASP A 83 4.96 13.65 -5.11
N ASP A 84 4.02 12.80 -4.66
CA ASP A 84 3.73 12.55 -3.26
C ASP A 84 3.59 11.03 -2.97
N ALA A 85 4.70 10.31 -2.76
CA ALA A 85 4.70 8.88 -2.44
C ALA A 85 3.80 8.50 -1.24
N LEU A 86 3.63 9.41 -0.29
CA LEU A 86 2.73 9.25 0.86
C LEU A 86 1.26 9.18 0.44
N ILE A 87 0.83 9.97 -0.55
CA ILE A 87 -0.54 9.96 -1.07
C ILE A 87 -0.82 8.62 -1.75
N ALA A 88 0.10 8.14 -2.58
CA ALA A 88 -0.03 6.85 -3.25
C ALA A 88 -0.18 5.71 -2.24
N LEU A 89 0.63 5.71 -1.17
CA LEU A 89 0.55 4.72 -0.10
C LEU A 89 -0.78 4.79 0.66
N ILE A 90 -1.25 5.99 1.01
CA ILE A 90 -2.55 6.18 1.68
C ILE A 90 -3.69 5.66 0.80
N GLY A 91 -3.70 5.98 -0.49
CA GLY A 91 -4.72 5.48 -1.41
C GLY A 91 -4.76 3.95 -1.48
N GLU A 92 -3.59 3.30 -1.51
CA GLU A 92 -3.51 1.84 -1.54
C GLU A 92 -4.01 1.20 -0.23
N ILE A 93 -3.67 1.80 0.92
CA ILE A 93 -4.18 1.34 2.22
C ILE A 93 -5.70 1.50 2.30
N GLU A 94 -6.25 2.60 1.80
CA GLU A 94 -7.70 2.83 1.76
C GLU A 94 -8.42 1.72 1.00
N MET A 95 -7.92 1.40 -0.19
CA MET A 95 -8.49 0.34 -1.01
C MET A 95 -8.42 -1.04 -0.35
N ALA A 96 -7.29 -1.32 0.32
CA ALA A 96 -7.13 -2.56 1.05
C ALA A 96 -8.16 -2.67 2.19
N ILE A 97 -8.32 -1.60 2.98
CA ILE A 97 -9.31 -1.54 4.06
C ILE A 97 -10.72 -1.81 3.53
N ASP A 98 -11.10 -1.18 2.41
CA ASP A 98 -12.42 -1.37 1.80
C ASP A 98 -12.64 -2.78 1.24
N SER A 99 -11.56 -3.49 0.88
CA SER A 99 -11.62 -4.85 0.33
C SER A 99 -11.62 -5.95 1.39
N PHE A 100 -11.31 -5.65 2.65
CA PHE A 100 -11.29 -6.66 3.69
C PHE A 100 -12.71 -7.02 4.14
N GLU A 101 -13.08 -8.31 3.99
CA GLU A 101 -14.30 -8.84 4.58
C GLU A 101 -14.09 -8.97 6.10
N THR A 102 -14.72 -8.09 6.88
CA THR A 102 -14.64 -8.09 8.35
C THR A 102 -15.97 -7.62 8.93
N GLU A 103 -16.25 -7.95 10.19
CA GLU A 103 -17.43 -7.46 10.91
C GLU A 103 -17.56 -5.93 10.81
N ASN A 104 -18.76 -5.44 10.45
CA ASN A 104 -19.04 -4.01 10.26
C ASN A 104 -18.52 -3.13 11.42
N SER A 105 -18.70 -3.58 12.67
CA SER A 105 -18.25 -2.81 13.86
C SER A 105 -16.73 -2.63 13.99
N LYS A 106 -15.92 -3.54 13.41
CA LYS A 106 -14.46 -3.42 13.36
C LYS A 106 -14.03 -2.59 12.16
N LEU A 107 -14.71 -2.76 11.02
CA LEU A 107 -14.49 -1.92 9.83
C LEU A 107 -14.73 -0.44 10.13
N ASP A 108 -15.80 -0.09 10.82
CA ASP A 108 -16.11 1.29 11.21
C ASP A 108 -14.98 1.92 12.05
N LYS A 109 -14.39 1.14 12.98
CA LYS A 109 -13.27 1.59 13.81
C LYS A 109 -11.99 1.78 12.98
N ILE A 110 -11.71 0.86 12.05
CA ILE A 110 -10.55 0.94 11.17
C ILE A 110 -10.69 2.17 10.27
N GLN A 111 -11.85 2.36 9.63
CA GLN A 111 -12.13 3.53 8.79
C GLN A 111 -12.02 4.83 9.58
N TYR A 112 -12.60 4.91 10.79
CA TYR A 112 -12.49 6.09 11.63
C TYR A 112 -11.04 6.44 12.02
N ASN A 113 -10.23 5.44 12.38
CA ASN A 113 -8.81 5.65 12.68
C ASN A 113 -8.02 6.04 11.44
N PHE A 114 -8.35 5.44 10.30
CA PHE A 114 -7.71 5.73 9.03
C PHE A 114 -8.00 7.15 8.53
N GLU A 115 -9.23 7.65 8.72
CA GLU A 115 -9.58 9.05 8.46
C GLU A 115 -8.75 10.04 9.29
N LYS A 116 -8.40 9.70 10.53
CA LYS A 116 -7.47 10.50 11.33
C LYS A 116 -6.06 10.50 10.74
N ILE A 117 -5.59 9.36 10.25
CA ILE A 117 -4.27 9.24 9.59
C ILE A 117 -4.25 10.07 8.31
N LYS A 118 -5.29 9.98 7.46
CA LYS A 118 -5.41 10.82 6.25
C LYS A 118 -5.35 12.31 6.57
N ARG A 119 -6.08 12.75 7.59
CA ARG A 119 -6.06 14.15 8.06
C ARG A 119 -4.67 14.58 8.53
N ALA A 120 -3.99 13.74 9.33
CA ALA A 120 -2.64 14.06 9.78
C ALA A 120 -1.64 14.13 8.62
N ALA A 121 -1.70 13.18 7.69
CA ALA A 121 -0.86 13.16 6.51
C ALA A 121 -1.09 14.36 5.58
N SER A 122 -2.35 14.79 5.41
CA SER A 122 -2.69 15.93 4.56
C SER A 122 -2.12 17.25 5.07
N VAL A 123 -2.02 17.39 6.39
CA VAL A 123 -1.38 18.55 7.05
C VAL A 123 0.13 18.56 6.80
N LEU A 124 0.79 17.39 6.87
CA LEU A 124 2.23 17.28 6.62
C LEU A 124 2.61 17.62 5.18
N ILE A 125 1.81 17.16 4.21
CA ILE A 125 2.00 17.47 2.79
C ILE A 125 1.84 18.98 2.53
N LYS A 126 0.97 19.66 3.29
CA LYS A 126 0.73 21.10 3.20
C LYS A 126 1.71 22.00 3.94
N ASN A 127 2.72 21.48 4.65
CA ASN A 127 3.80 22.33 5.19
C ASN A 127 4.71 22.94 4.11
N SER A 128 4.44 22.67 2.83
CA SER A 128 4.89 23.46 1.68
C SER A 128 4.14 24.79 1.50
N ILE A 129 2.96 24.95 2.11
CA ILE A 129 2.26 26.23 2.24
C ILE A 129 2.89 26.96 3.42
N PRO A 130 3.67 28.03 3.18
CA PRO A 130 4.35 28.71 4.26
C PRO A 130 3.33 29.24 5.26
N ILE A 131 3.60 29.02 6.54
CA ILE A 131 2.88 29.62 7.68
C ILE A 131 2.64 31.13 7.48
N ALA A 132 3.47 31.80 6.65
CA ALA A 132 3.29 33.17 6.18
C ALA A 132 1.94 33.46 5.49
N LEU A 133 1.36 32.53 4.71
CA LEU A 133 0.04 32.69 4.08
C LEU A 133 -1.10 32.80 5.12
N LYS A 134 -0.95 32.14 6.28
CA LYS A 134 -1.90 32.20 7.41
C LYS A 134 -1.87 33.56 8.10
N TYR A 135 -0.69 34.17 8.22
CA TYR A 135 -0.56 35.53 8.76
C TYR A 135 -0.97 36.60 7.74
N ALA A 136 -0.69 36.38 6.45
CA ALA A 136 -1.08 37.29 5.38
C ALA A 136 -2.59 37.30 5.11
N SER A 137 -3.29 36.18 5.30
CA SER A 137 -4.75 36.08 5.11
C SER A 137 -5.58 36.56 6.30
N ALA A 138 -4.96 37.12 7.34
CA ALA A 138 -5.63 37.70 8.51
C ALA A 138 -6.66 36.76 9.18
N GLY A 139 -6.46 35.45 9.12
CA GLY A 139 -7.37 34.46 9.72
C GLY A 139 -8.65 34.18 8.92
N VAL A 140 -8.73 34.61 7.66
CA VAL A 140 -9.88 34.33 6.77
C VAL A 140 -9.87 32.88 6.26
N LEU A 141 -8.71 32.22 6.25
CA LEU A 141 -8.60 30.81 5.86
C LEU A 141 -8.69 29.92 7.09
N ASP A 142 -9.86 29.32 7.30
CA ASP A 142 -10.07 28.31 8.32
C ASP A 142 -9.26 27.05 8.06
N TYR A 143 -8.68 26.50 9.13
CA TYR A 143 -7.86 25.29 9.07
C TYR A 143 -8.67 24.09 8.57
N ASP A 144 -9.92 23.98 9.01
CA ASP A 144 -10.81 22.89 8.64
C ASP A 144 -11.11 22.90 7.13
N ASP A 145 -11.45 24.06 6.55
CA ASP A 145 -11.69 24.22 5.11
C ASP A 145 -10.44 23.89 4.26
N LEU A 146 -9.25 24.27 4.75
CA LEU A 146 -7.98 23.89 4.12
C LEU A 146 -7.70 22.39 4.22
N THR A 147 -7.99 21.75 5.35
CA THR A 147 -7.81 20.29 5.50
C THR A 147 -8.80 19.51 4.65
N GLU A 148 -10.07 19.93 4.58
CA GLU A 148 -11.08 19.30 3.72
C GLU A 148 -10.69 19.37 2.24
N LYS A 149 -10.24 20.55 1.77
CA LYS A 149 -9.69 20.69 0.41
C LYS A 149 -8.47 19.78 0.17
N ALA A 150 -7.59 19.65 1.16
CA ALA A 150 -6.42 18.76 1.07
C ALA A 150 -6.83 17.29 0.93
N ILE A 151 -7.78 16.85 1.74
CA ILE A 151 -8.29 15.48 1.74
C ILE A 151 -9.00 15.21 0.41
N GLY A 152 -9.74 16.18 -0.12
CA GLY A 152 -10.33 16.11 -1.45
C GLY A 152 -9.28 15.88 -2.54
N GLU A 153 -8.20 16.67 -2.56
CA GLU A 153 -7.10 16.52 -3.51
C GLU A 153 -6.37 15.18 -3.37
N ILE A 154 -6.12 14.72 -2.14
CA ILE A 154 -5.52 13.41 -1.85
C ILE A 154 -6.41 12.30 -2.38
N THR A 155 -7.72 12.37 -2.09
CA THR A 155 -8.71 11.40 -2.57
C THR A 155 -8.74 11.36 -4.09
N GLU A 156 -8.74 12.53 -4.75
CA GLU A 156 -8.74 12.62 -6.21
C GLU A 156 -7.45 12.07 -6.83
N LYS A 157 -6.28 12.40 -6.25
CA LYS A 157 -4.96 11.87 -6.68
C LYS A 157 -4.89 10.35 -6.51
N SER A 158 -5.37 9.82 -5.38
CA SER A 158 -5.47 8.38 -5.13
C SER A 158 -6.39 7.68 -6.14
N GLN A 159 -7.55 8.26 -6.46
CA GLN A 159 -8.47 7.73 -7.47
C GLN A 159 -7.88 7.76 -8.89
N LYS A 160 -7.17 8.82 -9.27
CA LYS A 160 -6.44 8.90 -10.54
C LYS A 160 -5.35 7.83 -10.63
N THR A 161 -4.62 7.59 -9.55
CA THR A 161 -3.62 6.53 -9.45
C THR A 161 -4.26 5.14 -9.63
N LYS A 162 -5.42 4.91 -9.01
CA LYS A 162 -6.23 3.69 -9.17
C LYS A 162 -6.63 3.44 -10.63
N LEU A 163 -7.07 4.47 -11.35
CA LEU A 163 -7.42 4.40 -12.78
C LEU A 163 -6.22 4.04 -13.67
N ILE A 164 -5.05 4.60 -13.36
CA ILE A 164 -3.80 4.32 -14.10
C ILE A 164 -3.33 2.89 -13.84
N ASN A 165 -3.34 2.42 -12.58
CA ASN A 165 -2.94 1.06 -12.23
C ASN A 165 -3.91 0.00 -12.79
N THR A 166 -5.23 0.26 -12.77
CA THR A 166 -6.24 -0.64 -13.36
C THR A 166 -6.12 -0.72 -14.88
N ARG A 167 -5.77 0.38 -15.55
CA ARG A 167 -5.48 0.36 -17.00
C ARG A 167 -4.21 -0.41 -17.32
N ASN A 168 -3.17 -0.30 -16.50
CA ASN A 168 -1.93 -1.04 -16.71
C ASN A 168 -2.06 -2.54 -16.44
N GLN A 169 -2.99 -2.98 -15.60
CA GLN A 169 -3.30 -4.41 -15.43
C GLN A 169 -4.14 -5.01 -16.57
N ASN A 170 -4.88 -4.20 -17.35
CA ASN A 170 -5.69 -4.65 -18.48
C ASN A 170 -4.98 -4.57 -19.85
N ILE A 171 -3.71 -4.18 -19.89
CA ILE A 171 -2.89 -4.07 -21.11
C ILE A 171 -1.80 -5.16 -21.16
N PHE A 172 -1.82 -6.13 -20.23
CA PHE A 172 -0.96 -7.31 -20.26
C PHE A 172 -1.73 -8.62 -20.21
#